data_AF-A0A8T4N8D5-F1
#
_entry.id   AF-A0A8T4N8D5-F1
#
_cell.length_a   1.000
_cell.length_b   1.000
_cell.length_c   1.000
_cell.angle_alpha   90.00
_cell.angle_beta   90.00
_cell.angle_gamma   90.00
#
_symmetry.space_group_name_H-M   'P 1'
#
loop_
_entity.id
_entity.type
_entity.pdbx_description
1 polymer ?
#
loop_
_entity_poly.entity_id
_entity_poly.type
_entity_poly.pdbx_seq_one_letter_code
_entity_poly.pdbx_strand_id
1 'polypeptide(L)' 'MEIKTIKGVDEETWAEFKSLAAKNNIRLGNLFRMMLEEYKRKTEESWKKILSGKKILTDEEAEDMLKVVSKIRKEYGFRI' A
#
# COMPACT_ATOMS: atom_id res chain seq x y z
N MET A 1 -3.44 -2.40 38.91
CA MET A 1 -3.58 -3.01 37.57
C MET A 1 -3.33 -1.90 36.56
N GLU A 2 -2.16 -1.87 35.92
CA GLU A 2 -1.88 -0.84 34.91
C GLU A 2 -2.80 -1.04 33.71
N ILE A 3 -3.58 0.00 33.39
CA ILE A 3 -4.39 0.02 32.18
C ILE A 3 -3.42 0.22 31.02
N LYS A 4 -3.17 -0.85 30.24
CA LYS A 4 -2.37 -0.77 29.02
C LYS A 4 -3.12 0.07 28.00
N THR A 5 -2.82 1.36 27.95
CA THR A 5 -3.31 2.28 26.92
C THR A 5 -2.38 2.22 25.71
N ILE A 6 -2.93 2.55 24.53
CA ILE A 6 -2.11 2.72 23.34
C ILE A 6 -1.32 4.02 23.51
N LYS A 7 0.02 3.92 23.41
CA LYS A 7 0.90 5.09 23.55
C LYS A 7 0.56 6.13 22.47
N GLY A 8 0.33 7.37 22.89
CA GLY A 8 0.03 8.48 21.97
C GLY A 8 -1.44 8.64 21.58
N VAL A 9 -2.35 7.93 22.25
CA VAL A 9 -3.80 8.14 22.10
C VAL A 9 -4.28 9.00 23.27
N ASP A 10 -4.88 10.15 22.95
CA ASP A 10 -5.51 11.00 23.96
C ASP A 10 -6.80 10.38 24.52
N GLU A 11 -7.32 10.96 25.60
CA GLU A 11 -8.50 10.43 26.28
C GLU A 11 -9.76 10.52 25.44
N GLU A 12 -9.88 11.57 24.62
CA GLU A 12 -11.02 11.79 23.71
C GLU A 12 -11.10 10.66 22.67
N THR A 13 -10.01 10.44 21.95
CA THR A 13 -9.86 9.35 20.97
C THR A 13 -10.07 7.99 21.63
N TRP A 14 -9.59 7.79 22.85
CA TRP A 14 -9.81 6.55 23.60
C TRP A 14 -11.28 6.33 23.96
N ALA A 15 -12.01 7.39 24.32
CA ALA A 15 -13.44 7.34 24.58
C ALA A 15 -14.25 7.06 23.31
N GLU A 16 -13.83 7.59 22.16
CA GLU A 16 -14.42 7.30 20.87
C GLU A 16 -14.28 5.82 20.49
N PHE A 17 -13.09 5.24 20.63
CA PHE A 17 -12.89 3.82 20.34
C PHE A 17 -13.75 2.92 21.22
N LYS A 18 -13.85 3.21 22.51
CA LYS A 18 -14.73 2.47 23.43
C LYS A 18 -16.19 2.61 23.03
N SER A 19 -16.63 3.82 22.70
CA SER A 19 -18.00 4.10 22.27
C SER A 19 -18.34 3.36 20.98
N LEU A 20 -17.41 3.31 20.02
CA LEU A 20 -17.58 2.59 18.76
C LEU A 20 -17.66 1.08 18.98
N ALA A 21 -16.79 0.52 19.83
CA ALA A 21 -16.82 -0.90 20.18
C ALA A 21 -18.15 -1.28 20.86
N ALA A 22 -18.62 -0.45 21.80
CA ALA A 22 -19.89 -0.64 22.49
C ALA A 22 -21.09 -0.55 21.55
N LYS A 23 -21.15 0.47 20.68
CA LYS A 23 -22.21 0.64 19.67
C LYS A 23 -22.35 -0.57 18.74
N ASN A 24 -21.25 -1.22 18.42
CA ASN A 24 -21.22 -2.38 17.53
C ASN A 24 -21.24 -3.73 18.28
N ASN A 25 -21.40 -3.72 19.61
CA ASN A 25 -21.41 -4.91 20.45
C ASN A 25 -20.19 -5.84 20.22
N ILE A 26 -19.01 -5.25 20.05
CA ILE A 26 -17.75 -5.99 19.87
C ILE A 26 -16.75 -5.62 20.95
N ARG A 27 -15.84 -6.56 21.26
CA ARG A 27 -14.73 -6.28 22.17
C ARG A 27 -13.78 -5.28 21.53
N LEU A 28 -13.29 -4.32 22.33
CA LEU A 28 -12.35 -3.29 21.87
C LEU A 28 -11.10 -3.90 21.20
N GLY A 29 -10.57 -5.02 21.73
CA GLY A 29 -9.46 -5.74 21.10
C GLY A 29 -9.79 -6.32 19.72
N ASN A 30 -11.05 -6.72 19.48
CA ASN A 30 -11.50 -7.20 18.16
C ASN A 30 -11.64 -6.04 17.19
N LEU A 31 -12.16 -4.89 17.65
CA LEU A 31 -12.22 -3.66 16.86
C LEU A 31 -10.83 -3.29 16.32
N PHE A 32 -9.82 -3.22 17.20
CA PHE A 32 -8.45 -2.90 16.78
C PHE A 32 -7.85 -3.94 15.83
N ARG A 33 -8.12 -5.23 16.06
CA ARG A 33 -7.69 -6.29 15.14
C ARG A 33 -8.26 -6.09 13.75
N MET A 34 -9.56 -5.84 13.64
CA MET A 34 -10.24 -5.60 12.36
C MET A 34 -9.67 -4.36 11.66
N MET A 35 -9.41 -3.27 12.40
CA MET A 35 -8.78 -2.07 11.85
C MET A 35 -7.38 -2.36 11.27
N LEU A 36 -6.57 -3.17 11.98
CA LEU A 36 -5.23 -3.56 11.52
C LEU A 36 -5.29 -4.46 10.28
N GLU A 37 -6.21 -5.42 10.25
CA GLU A 37 -6.42 -6.30 9.09
C GLU A 37 -6.86 -5.49 7.86
N GLU A 38 -7.78 -4.55 8.03
CA GLU A 38 -8.23 -3.64 6.98
C GLU A 38 -7.08 -2.78 6.43
N TYR A 39 -6.26 -2.22 7.33
CA TYR A 39 -5.08 -1.43 6.95
C TYR A 39 -4.08 -2.26 6.15
N LYS A 40 -3.77 -3.49 6.60
CA LYS A 40 -2.87 -4.40 5.88
C LYS A 40 -3.42 -4.72 4.49
N ARG A 41 -4.70 -5.08 4.39
CA ARG A 41 -5.35 -5.39 3.11
C ARG A 41 -5.23 -4.21 2.13
N LYS A 42 -5.61 -3.00 2.57
CA LYS A 42 -5.50 -1.79 1.74
C LYS A 42 -4.07 -1.50 1.29
N THR A 43 -3.10 -1.73 2.17
CA THR A 43 -1.68 -1.53 1.87
C THR A 43 -1.20 -2.54 0.84
N GLU A 44 -1.53 -3.82 1.01
CA GLU A 44 -1.20 -4.89 0.06
C GLU A 44 -1.86 -4.66 -1.30
N GLU A 45 -3.14 -4.29 -1.34
CA GLU A 45 -3.84 -3.94 -2.59
C GLU A 45 -3.19 -2.75 -3.31
N SER A 46 -2.76 -1.73 -2.55
CA SER A 46 -2.08 -0.56 -3.10
C SER A 46 -0.75 -0.94 -3.73
N TRP A 47 0.09 -1.70 -3.04
CA TRP A 47 1.36 -2.18 -3.57
C TRP A 47 1.15 -3.14 -4.73
N LYS A 48 0.17 -4.03 -4.64
CA LYS A 48 -0.18 -4.94 -5.73
C LYS A 48 -0.56 -4.13 -6.96
N LYS A 49 -1.38 -3.09 -6.86
CA LYS A 49 -1.72 -2.23 -8.01
C LYS A 49 -0.51 -1.54 -8.63
N ILE A 50 0.45 -1.10 -7.81
CA ILE A 50 1.69 -0.46 -8.28
C ILE A 50 2.62 -1.48 -8.96
N LEU A 51 2.78 -2.66 -8.35
CA LEU A 51 3.76 -3.66 -8.73
C LEU A 51 3.24 -4.67 -9.75
N SER A 52 1.91 -4.84 -9.85
CA SER A 52 1.24 -5.68 -10.83
C SER A 52 0.92 -4.92 -12.11
N GLY A 53 1.57 -3.78 -12.36
CA GLY A 53 1.55 -3.15 -13.67
C GLY A 53 1.93 -4.20 -14.71
N LYS A 54 0.96 -4.60 -15.54
CA LYS A 54 1.19 -5.59 -16.59
C LYS A 54 2.33 -5.06 -17.45
N LYS A 55 3.38 -5.87 -17.65
CA LYS A 55 4.44 -5.53 -18.60
C LYS A 55 3.75 -5.22 -19.94
N ILE A 56 3.91 -3.98 -20.43
CA ILE A 56 3.31 -3.54 -21.70
C ILE A 56 3.96 -4.29 -22.87
N LEU A 57 5.22 -4.67 -22.69
CA LEU A 57 6.03 -5.41 -23.63
C LEU A 57 6.57 -6.67 -22.97
N THR A 58 6.69 -7.74 -23.73
CA THR A 58 7.53 -8.87 -23.35
C THR A 58 8.99 -8.44 -23.23
N ASP A 59 9.80 -9.25 -22.56
CA ASP A 59 11.23 -8.92 -22.41
C ASP A 59 11.94 -8.87 -23.78
N GLU A 60 11.51 -9.69 -24.73
CA GLU A 60 11.98 -9.68 -26.12
C GLU A 60 11.56 -8.41 -26.88
N GLU A 61 10.28 -8.02 -26.79
CA GLU A 61 9.79 -6.78 -27.41
C GLU A 61 10.48 -5.53 -26.85
N ALA A 62 10.77 -5.52 -25.55
CA ALA A 62 11.50 -4.44 -24.90
C ALA A 62 12.95 -4.34 -25.40
N GLU A 63 13.62 -5.48 -25.59
CA GLU A 63 15.00 -5.54 -26.06
C GLU A 63 15.12 -5.13 -27.54
N ASP A 64 14.17 -5.53 -28.38
CA ASP A 64 14.13 -5.11 -29.78
C ASP A 64 13.83 -3.62 -29.93
N MET A 65 12.91 -3.09 -29.13
CA MET A 65 12.64 -1.66 -29.11
C MET A 65 13.88 -0.87 -28.64
N LEU A 66 14.64 -1.38 -27.67
CA LEU A 66 15.89 -0.76 -27.22
C LEU A 66 16.92 -0.70 -28.36
N LYS A 67 17.09 -1.77 -29.14
CA LYS A 67 18.00 -1.80 -30.30
C LYS A 67 17.59 -0.76 -31.34
N VAL A 68 16.29 -0.67 -31.67
CA VAL A 68 15.76 0.30 -32.63
C VAL A 68 15.98 1.73 -32.16
N VAL A 69 15.62 2.04 -30.91
CA VAL A 69 15.80 3.38 -30.34
C VAL A 69 17.27 3.77 -30.26
N SER A 70 18.15 2.84 -29.89
CA SER A 70 19.60 3.08 -29.84
C SER A 70 20.17 3.41 -31.22
N LYS A 71 19.72 2.69 -32.26
CA LYS A 71 20.10 2.96 -33.65
C LYS A 71 19.65 4.35 -34.11
N ILE A 72 18.38 4.68 -33.87
CA ILE A 72 17.82 6.00 -34.20
C ILE A 72 18.60 7.10 -33.46
N ARG A 73 18.82 6.96 -32.15
CA ARG A 73 19.59 7.94 -31.37
C ARG A 73 20.98 8.18 -31.93
N LYS A 74 21.67 7.11 -32.36
CA LYS A 74 22.97 7.19 -33.04
C LYS A 74 22.90 7.99 -34.34
N GLU A 75 21.91 7.71 -35.18
CA GLU A 75 21.70 8.37 -36.48
C GLU A 75 21.45 9.87 -36.33
N TYR A 76 20.71 10.27 -35.30
CA TYR A 76 20.42 11.68 -34.99
C TYR A 76 21.46 12.35 -34.07
N GLY A 77 22.58 11.69 -33.79
CA GLY A 77 23.70 12.27 -33.03
C GLY A 77 23.46 12.43 -31.52
N PHE A 78 22.41 11.79 -30.97
CA PHE A 78 22.20 11.75 -29.53
C PHE A 78 23.20 10.80 -28.86
N ARG A 79 23.70 11.16 -27.67
CA ARG A 79 24.55 10.27 -26.87
C ARG A 79 23.76 9.02 -26.46
N ILE A 80 24.38 7.87 -26.70
CA ILE A 80 23.90 6.52 -26.32
C ILE A 80 24.61 6.14 -25.03
#